data_AF-A0A5N6YM28-F1
#
_entry.id   AF-A0A5N6YM28-F1
#
_cell.length_a   1.000
_cell.length_b   1.000
_cell.length_c   1.000
_cell.angle_alpha   90.00
_cell.angle_beta   90.00
_cell.angle_gamma   90.00
#
_symmetry.space_group_name_H-M   'P 1'
#
loop_
_entity.id
_entity.type
_entity.pdbx_description
1 polymer ?
#
loop_
_entity_poly.entity_id
_entity_poly.type
_entity_poly.pdbx_seq_one_letter_code
_entity_poly.pdbx_strand_id
1 'polypeptide(L)'
;MTLEQRMSLFSRMNQIGRSVGIHFKGGGMIGNTRNAHRLVHLCGTQSPEVQSALVEKILEAYHELEKDISTKEVLTELAVDAGLDAKQVREWLNSELAADVVDEEARKNKEEEGNTGVPRYVIQNVHRLAGAEDPSEFIEIFAKVKEDESQP
;
A
#
# COMPACT_ATOMS: atom_id res chain seq x y z
N MET A 1 -13.31 7.85 -17.30
CA MET A 1 -14.06 8.35 -16.14
C MET A 1 -14.32 9.84 -16.31
N THR A 2 -15.56 10.29 -16.20
CA THR A 2 -15.93 11.71 -16.28
C THR A 2 -15.48 12.46 -15.03
N LEU A 3 -15.41 13.79 -15.06
CA LEU A 3 -15.11 14.61 -13.88
C LEU A 3 -16.11 14.34 -12.74
N GLU A 4 -17.39 14.30 -13.08
CA GLU A 4 -18.49 13.98 -12.16
C GLU A 4 -18.32 12.61 -11.50
N GLN A 5 -17.95 11.59 -12.27
CA GLN A 5 -17.67 10.25 -11.73
C GLN A 5 -16.51 10.28 -10.72
N ARG A 6 -15.44 11.05 -10.96
CA ARG A 6 -14.32 11.14 -9.98
C ARG A 6 -14.73 11.87 -8.71
N MET A 7 -15.49 12.95 -8.85
CA MET A 7 -15.98 13.70 -7.70
C MET A 7 -16.91 12.84 -6.82
N SER A 8 -17.80 12.07 -7.44
CA SER A 8 -18.66 11.12 -6.74
C SER A 8 -17.87 10.04 -6.00
N LEU A 9 -16.90 9.41 -6.68
CA LEU A 9 -16.02 8.41 -6.06
C LEU A 9 -15.22 8.99 -4.90
N PHE A 10 -14.63 10.17 -5.08
CA PHE A 10 -13.87 10.85 -4.03
C PHE A 10 -14.75 11.23 -2.83
N SER A 11 -15.98 11.71 -3.08
CA SER A 11 -16.94 12.01 -2.01
C SER A 11 -17.29 10.76 -1.20
N ARG A 12 -17.56 9.64 -1.87
CA ARG A 12 -17.82 8.36 -1.20
C ARG A 12 -16.61 7.90 -0.39
N MET A 13 -15.42 7.95 -0.96
CA MET A 13 -14.17 7.58 -0.29
C MET A 13 -13.92 8.43 0.96
N ASN A 14 -14.12 9.75 0.87
CA ASN A 14 -13.95 10.65 2.01
C ASN A 14 -14.99 10.40 3.12
N GLN A 15 -16.23 10.08 2.76
CA GLN A 15 -17.26 9.71 3.74
C GLN A 15 -16.86 8.45 4.52
N ILE A 16 -16.38 7.41 3.83
CA ILE A 16 -15.91 6.16 4.46
C ILE A 16 -14.65 6.42 5.29
N GLY A 17 -13.68 7.18 4.76
CA GLY A 17 -12.46 7.52 5.47
C GLY A 17 -12.76 8.19 6.82
N ARG A 18 -13.68 9.17 6.84
CA ARG A 18 -14.06 9.87 8.07
C ARG A 18 -14.64 8.96 9.15
N SER A 19 -15.35 7.88 8.79
CA SER A 19 -15.87 6.95 9.81
C SER A 19 -14.76 6.12 10.48
N VAL A 20 -13.58 6.05 9.87
CA VAL A 20 -12.40 5.34 10.40
C VAL A 20 -11.24 6.26 10.74
N GLY A 21 -11.46 7.58 10.76
CA GLY A 21 -10.46 8.59 11.14
C GLY A 21 -9.51 9.06 10.04
N ILE A 22 -9.75 8.68 8.77
CA ILE A 22 -8.93 9.09 7.62
C ILE A 22 -9.56 10.30 6.92
N HIS A 23 -8.82 11.41 6.81
CA HIS A 23 -9.27 12.66 6.22
C HIS A 23 -8.73 12.86 4.81
N PHE A 24 -9.27 12.11 3.85
CA PHE A 24 -8.84 12.17 2.45
C PHE A 24 -8.85 13.59 1.86
N LYS A 25 -7.74 13.97 1.24
CA LYS A 25 -7.53 15.18 0.46
C LYS A 25 -7.13 14.82 -0.98
N GLY A 26 -7.49 15.69 -1.92
CA GLY A 26 -7.42 15.40 -3.37
C GLY A 26 -6.62 16.40 -4.19
N GLY A 27 -5.95 17.37 -3.55
CA GLY A 27 -5.16 18.41 -4.20
C GLY A 27 -3.68 18.06 -4.41
N GLY A 28 -3.22 16.90 -3.93
CA GLY A 28 -1.85 16.42 -4.13
C GLY A 28 -1.52 16.05 -5.58
N MET A 29 -0.24 15.85 -5.86
CA MET A 29 0.24 15.42 -7.17
C MET A 29 0.07 13.91 -7.36
N ILE A 30 -0.51 13.50 -8.50
CA ILE A 30 -0.56 12.10 -8.91
C ILE A 30 0.73 11.79 -9.66
N GLY A 31 1.64 11.07 -9.02
CA GLY A 31 2.95 10.70 -9.57
C GLY A 31 3.20 9.19 -9.62
N ASN A 32 4.37 8.80 -10.12
CA ASN A 32 4.78 7.40 -10.17
C ASN A 32 5.20 6.90 -8.77
N THR A 33 4.64 5.78 -8.31
CA THR A 33 4.87 5.21 -6.98
C THR A 33 5.98 4.15 -6.93
N ARG A 34 6.68 3.86 -8.03
CA ARG A 34 7.71 2.81 -8.11
C ARG A 34 8.79 2.99 -7.05
N ASN A 35 9.30 4.20 -6.86
CA ASN A 35 10.31 4.45 -5.82
C ASN A 35 9.76 4.28 -4.40
N ALA A 36 8.48 4.58 -4.16
CA ALA A 36 7.82 4.31 -2.89
C ALA A 36 7.79 2.78 -2.63
N HIS A 37 7.40 1.98 -3.62
CA HIS A 37 7.43 0.51 -3.52
C HIS A 37 8.84 -0.05 -3.32
N ARG A 38 9.85 0.48 -4.03
CA ARG A 38 11.26 0.12 -3.84
C ARG A 38 11.76 0.40 -2.42
N LEU A 39 11.25 1.45 -1.79
CA LEU A 39 11.60 1.80 -0.43
C LEU A 39 10.86 0.92 0.59
N VAL A 40 9.59 0.57 0.34
CA VAL A 40 8.84 -0.41 1.12
C VAL A 40 9.52 -1.78 1.08
N HIS A 41 10.08 -2.18 -0.07
CA HIS A 41 10.89 -3.40 -0.18
C HIS A 41 12.14 -3.33 0.71
N LEU A 42 12.91 -2.22 0.66
CA LEU A 42 14.08 -2.03 1.53
C LEU A 42 13.72 -2.11 3.02
N CYS A 43 12.58 -1.58 3.43
CA CYS A 43 12.16 -1.64 4.83
C CYS A 43 11.79 -3.07 5.24
N GLY A 44 11.13 -3.81 4.34
CA GLY A 44 10.77 -5.21 4.58
C GLY A 44 11.98 -6.14 4.74
N THR A 45 13.13 -5.83 4.13
CA THR A 45 14.37 -6.60 4.36
C THR A 45 15.02 -6.32 5.71
N GLN A 46 14.62 -5.25 6.41
CA GLN A 46 15.11 -4.89 7.75
C GLN A 46 14.18 -5.41 8.84
N SER A 47 12.89 -5.05 8.79
CA SER A 47 11.87 -5.56 9.72
C SER A 47 10.45 -5.30 9.21
N PRO A 48 9.48 -6.18 9.53
CA PRO A 48 8.06 -5.92 9.25
C PRO A 48 7.55 -4.61 9.88
N GLU A 49 8.03 -4.26 11.07
CA GLU A 49 7.57 -3.07 11.81
C GLU A 49 7.96 -1.78 11.09
N VAL A 50 9.21 -1.68 10.61
CA VAL A 50 9.69 -0.53 9.83
C VAL A 50 8.98 -0.44 8.48
N GLN A 51 8.71 -1.60 7.85
CA GLN A 51 7.93 -1.64 6.62
C GLN A 51 6.52 -1.09 6.82
N SER A 52 5.80 -1.56 7.84
CA SER A 52 4.47 -1.05 8.18
C SER A 52 4.50 0.44 8.50
N ALA A 53 5.46 0.90 9.31
CA ALA A 53 5.60 2.30 9.66
C ALA A 53 5.81 3.20 8.42
N LEU A 54 6.62 2.75 7.45
CA LEU A 54 6.80 3.49 6.21
C LEU A 54 5.53 3.50 5.35
N VAL A 55 4.83 2.38 5.22
CA VAL A 55 3.58 2.30 4.44
C VAL A 55 2.54 3.26 4.98
N GLU A 56 2.33 3.30 6.29
CA GLU A 56 1.41 4.25 6.95
C GLU A 56 1.79 5.70 6.63
N LYS A 57 3.08 6.05 6.74
CA LYS A 57 3.57 7.39 6.42
C LYS A 57 3.38 7.78 4.95
N ILE A 58 3.59 6.84 4.02
CA ILE A 58 3.36 7.07 2.59
C ILE A 58 1.87 7.31 2.33
N LEU A 59 1.00 6.49 2.92
CA LEU A 59 -0.44 6.62 2.79
C LEU A 59 -0.93 7.95 3.37
N GLU A 60 -0.52 8.32 4.58
CA GLU A 60 -0.84 9.62 5.20
C GLU A 60 -0.34 10.79 4.34
N ALA A 61 0.94 10.75 3.93
CA ALA A 61 1.56 11.78 3.12
C ALA A 61 0.78 12.05 1.83
N TYR A 62 0.37 10.99 1.14
CA TYR A 62 -0.35 11.09 -0.13
C TYR A 62 -1.84 11.42 0.06
N HIS A 63 -2.52 10.70 0.95
CA HIS A 63 -3.97 10.75 1.08
C HIS A 63 -4.47 11.87 1.99
N GLU A 64 -3.67 12.36 2.93
CA GLU A 64 -4.13 13.36 3.93
C GLU A 64 -3.31 14.64 3.92
N LEU A 65 -2.04 14.58 3.50
CA LEU A 65 -1.12 15.71 3.51
C LEU A 65 -0.82 16.29 2.13
N GLU A 66 -1.36 15.68 1.06
CA GLU A 66 -1.19 16.13 -0.33
C GLU A 66 0.28 16.23 -0.78
N LYS A 67 1.18 15.48 -0.13
CA LYS A 67 2.61 15.43 -0.49
C LYS A 67 2.83 14.59 -1.75
N ASP A 68 3.82 14.98 -2.56
CA ASP A 68 4.22 14.24 -3.75
C ASP A 68 5.19 13.10 -3.42
N ILE A 69 4.64 11.90 -3.27
CA ILE A 69 5.39 10.67 -2.99
C ILE A 69 6.16 10.12 -4.21
N SER A 70 6.16 10.82 -5.35
CA SER A 70 7.04 10.48 -6.48
C SER A 70 8.43 11.12 -6.39
N THR A 71 8.61 12.09 -5.49
CA THR A 71 9.89 12.77 -5.27
C THR A 71 10.78 12.00 -4.28
N LYS A 72 12.09 11.99 -4.55
CA LYS A 72 13.07 11.34 -3.65
C LYS A 72 13.18 12.07 -2.33
N GLU A 73 12.94 13.37 -2.34
CA GLU A 73 12.98 14.27 -1.20
C GLU A 73 11.90 13.88 -0.18
N VAL A 74 10.64 13.80 -0.61
CA VAL A 74 9.52 13.37 0.26
C VAL A 74 9.74 11.94 0.73
N LEU A 75 10.12 11.02 -0.16
CA LEU A 75 10.35 9.63 0.24
C LEU A 75 11.49 9.48 1.26
N THR A 76 12.54 10.30 1.16
CA THR A 76 13.63 10.30 2.14
C THR A 76 13.14 10.78 3.51
N GLU A 77 12.35 11.86 3.55
CA GLU A 77 11.76 12.37 4.80
C GLU A 77 10.90 11.29 5.48
N LEU A 78 10.00 10.64 4.74
CA LEU A 78 9.12 9.61 5.28
C LEU A 78 9.89 8.38 5.78
N ALA A 79 10.97 7.98 5.09
CA ALA A 79 11.83 6.88 5.50
C ALA A 79 12.58 7.18 6.80
N VAL A 80 13.11 8.39 6.92
CA VAL A 80 13.83 8.82 8.12
C VAL A 80 12.89 8.85 9.32
N ASP A 81 11.68 9.36 9.13
CA ASP A 81 10.65 9.35 10.17
C ASP A 81 10.20 7.92 10.54
N ALA A 82 10.34 6.95 9.63
CA ALA A 82 10.12 5.52 9.90
C ALA A 82 11.31 4.83 10.58
N GLY A 83 12.42 5.55 10.80
CA GLY A 83 13.60 5.07 11.52
C GLY A 83 14.80 4.69 10.66
N LEU A 84 14.81 5.01 9.36
CA LEU A 84 15.95 4.72 8.47
C LEU A 84 17.01 5.83 8.48
N ASP A 85 18.24 5.47 8.15
CA ASP A 85 19.30 6.44 7.91
C ASP A 85 19.11 7.20 6.58
N ALA A 86 19.19 8.54 6.63
CA ALA A 86 18.95 9.39 5.48
C ALA A 86 19.95 9.16 4.34
N LYS A 87 21.21 8.85 4.64
CA LYS A 87 22.24 8.61 3.63
C LYS A 87 21.98 7.28 2.92
N GLN A 88 21.69 6.22 3.68
CA GLN A 88 21.31 4.91 3.14
C GLN A 88 20.10 5.02 2.21
N VAL A 89 19.05 5.74 2.61
CA VAL A 89 17.84 5.91 1.80
C VAL A 89 18.14 6.64 0.48
N ARG A 90 18.93 7.72 0.52
CA ARG A 90 19.33 8.45 -0.70
C ARG A 90 20.18 7.61 -1.64
N GLU A 91 21.15 6.87 -1.10
CA GLU A 91 21.98 5.95 -1.89
C GLU A 91 21.12 4.89 -2.56
N TRP A 92 20.16 4.30 -1.83
CA TRP A 92 19.21 3.33 -2.36
C TRP A 92 18.35 3.92 -3.49
N LEU A 93 17.70 5.06 -3.25
CA LEU A 93 16.85 5.76 -4.23
C LEU A 93 17.61 6.24 -5.47
N ASN A 94 18.93 6.40 -5.39
CA ASN A 94 19.80 6.73 -6.51
C ASN A 94 20.40 5.51 -7.22
N SER A 95 20.21 4.31 -6.67
CA SER A 95 20.61 3.05 -7.29
C SER A 95 19.43 2.39 -8.03
N GLU A 96 19.70 1.28 -8.72
CA GLU A 96 18.68 0.35 -9.23
C GLU A 96 18.56 -0.92 -8.36
N LEU A 97 19.03 -0.89 -7.11
CA LEU A 97 18.89 -2.04 -6.21
C LEU A 97 17.42 -2.41 -6.02
N ALA A 98 17.15 -3.71 -6.11
CA ALA A 98 15.83 -4.35 -6.05
C ALA A 98 14.76 -3.78 -7.03
N ALA A 99 15.17 -2.98 -8.01
CA ALA A 99 14.30 -2.48 -9.08
C ALA A 99 13.57 -3.62 -9.80
N ASP A 100 14.34 -4.59 -10.29
CA ASP A 100 13.80 -5.74 -11.02
C ASP A 100 12.91 -6.62 -10.14
N VAL A 101 13.22 -6.74 -8.86
CA VAL A 101 12.41 -7.53 -7.90
C VAL A 101 11.02 -6.92 -7.73
N VAL A 102 10.96 -5.60 -7.53
CA VAL A 102 9.69 -4.86 -7.36
C VAL A 102 8.89 -4.83 -8.66
N ASP A 103 9.56 -4.62 -9.80
CA ASP A 103 8.89 -4.61 -11.09
C ASP A 103 8.32 -6.00 -11.44
N GLU A 104 9.06 -7.06 -11.15
CA GLU A 104 8.62 -8.43 -11.35
C GLU A 104 7.47 -8.81 -10.42
N GLU A 105 7.51 -8.39 -9.16
CA GLU A 105 6.40 -8.55 -8.22
C GLU A 105 5.13 -7.83 -8.69
N ALA A 106 5.26 -6.57 -9.15
CA ALA A 106 4.15 -5.82 -9.71
C ALA A 106 3.59 -6.48 -10.98
N ARG A 107 4.47 -7.01 -11.84
CA ARG A 107 4.09 -7.74 -13.06
C ARG A 107 3.32 -9.02 -12.72
N LYS A 108 3.85 -9.86 -11.83
CA LYS A 108 3.19 -11.11 -11.38
C LYS A 108 1.83 -10.83 -10.78
N ASN A 109 1.73 -9.83 -9.90
CA ASN A 109 0.45 -9.43 -9.32
C ASN A 109 -0.54 -9.05 -10.41
N LYS A 110 -0.15 -8.22 -11.39
CA LYS A 110 -1.02 -7.79 -12.49
C LYS A 110 -1.51 -8.94 -13.38
N GLU A 111 -0.68 -9.96 -13.58
CA GLU A 111 -1.00 -11.13 -14.40
C GLU A 111 -1.82 -12.19 -13.66
N GLU A 112 -1.90 -12.10 -12.34
CA GLU A 112 -2.63 -13.07 -11.54
C GLU A 112 -4.12 -13.08 -11.89
N GLU A 113 -4.67 -14.27 -12.10
CA GLU A 113 -6.08 -14.43 -12.46
C GLU A 113 -7.01 -13.79 -11.43
N GLY A 114 -8.02 -13.07 -11.93
CA GLY A 114 -8.97 -12.34 -11.11
C GLY A 114 -8.43 -11.08 -10.44
N ASN A 115 -7.18 -10.66 -10.72
CA ASN A 115 -6.70 -9.36 -10.23
C ASN A 115 -7.37 -8.21 -11.01
N THR A 116 -8.13 -7.39 -10.31
CA THR A 116 -8.78 -6.18 -10.85
C THR A 116 -8.31 -4.90 -10.15
N GLY A 117 -7.43 -5.01 -9.15
CA GLY A 117 -6.93 -3.88 -8.37
C GLY A 117 -6.47 -4.25 -6.95
N VAL A 118 -6.08 -3.22 -6.21
CA VAL A 118 -5.65 -3.30 -4.79
C VAL A 118 -6.66 -2.57 -3.89
N PRO A 119 -6.75 -2.90 -2.58
CA PRO A 119 -6.03 -3.97 -1.89
C PRO A 119 -6.56 -5.36 -2.26
N ARG A 120 -5.70 -6.37 -2.16
CA ARG A 120 -6.04 -7.79 -2.36
C ARG A 120 -5.36 -8.60 -1.28
N TYR A 121 -6.05 -9.60 -0.78
CA TYR A 121 -5.55 -10.51 0.24
C TYR A 121 -5.69 -11.95 -0.26
N VAL A 122 -4.63 -12.73 -0.07
CA VAL A 122 -4.61 -14.16 -0.33
C VAL A 122 -4.24 -14.86 0.97
N ILE A 123 -5.15 -15.68 1.49
CA ILE A 123 -5.01 -16.36 2.77
C ILE A 123 -4.84 -17.85 2.49
N GLN A 124 -3.70 -18.40 2.91
CA GLN A 124 -3.28 -19.79 2.69
C GLN A 124 -3.36 -20.27 1.23
N ASN A 125 -3.19 -19.37 0.26
CA ASN A 125 -3.32 -19.64 -1.18
C ASN A 125 -4.69 -20.17 -1.64
N VAL A 126 -5.69 -20.19 -0.75
CA VAL A 126 -7.04 -20.74 -1.02
C VAL A 126 -8.06 -19.61 -1.04
N HIS A 127 -8.10 -18.81 0.03
CA HIS A 127 -9.11 -17.76 0.16
C HIS A 127 -8.58 -16.45 -0.43
N ARG A 128 -9.45 -15.76 -1.17
CA ARG A 128 -9.11 -14.51 -1.86
C ARG A 128 -10.15 -13.46 -1.50
N LEU A 129 -9.69 -12.32 -0.98
CA LEU A 129 -10.49 -11.11 -0.79
C LEU A 129 -9.95 -10.01 -1.70
N ALA A 130 -10.85 -9.30 -2.38
CA ALA A 130 -10.50 -8.22 -3.28
C ALA A 130 -11.25 -6.95 -2.85
N GLY A 131 -10.52 -5.86 -2.64
CA GLY A 131 -11.07 -4.60 -2.14
C GLY A 131 -10.92 -4.42 -0.63
N ALA A 132 -11.32 -3.24 -0.17
CA ALA A 132 -11.39 -2.88 1.24
C ALA A 132 -12.75 -3.34 1.81
N GLU A 133 -12.89 -4.66 1.98
CA GLU A 133 -14.08 -5.30 2.53
C GLU A 133 -14.25 -5.04 4.02
N ASP A 134 -15.46 -5.30 4.54
CA ASP A 134 -15.75 -5.17 5.98
C ASP A 134 -14.89 -6.13 6.82
N PRO A 135 -14.44 -5.73 8.01
CA PRO A 135 -13.72 -6.63 8.92
C PRO A 135 -14.44 -7.96 9.18
N SER A 136 -15.78 -8.02 9.10
CA SER A 136 -16.53 -9.27 9.25
C SER A 136 -16.16 -10.33 8.22
N GLU A 137 -15.87 -9.94 6.98
CA GLU A 137 -15.48 -10.88 5.90
C GLU A 137 -14.15 -11.58 6.24
N PHE A 138 -13.21 -10.84 6.83
CA PHE A 138 -11.95 -11.41 7.31
C PHE A 138 -12.19 -12.41 8.46
N ILE A 139 -13.06 -12.05 9.41
CA ILE A 139 -13.39 -12.92 10.56
C ILE A 139 -14.01 -14.24 10.07
N GLU A 140 -14.92 -14.18 9.10
CA GLU A 140 -15.52 -15.38 8.51
C GLU A 140 -14.50 -16.28 7.81
N ILE A 141 -13.56 -15.70 7.06
CA ILE A 141 -12.50 -16.48 6.41
C ILE A 141 -11.58 -17.10 7.46
N PHE A 142 -11.19 -16.35 8.49
CA PHE A 142 -10.33 -16.90 9.55
C PHE A 142 -11.02 -18.02 10.33
N ALA A 143 -12.35 -17.95 10.52
CA ALA A 143 -13.12 -19.04 11.09
C ALA A 143 -13.07 -20.30 10.21
N LYS A 144 -13.29 -20.16 8.89
CA LYS A 144 -13.20 -21.27 7.92
C LYS A 144 -11.81 -21.90 7.89
N VAL A 145 -10.76 -21.08 7.81
CA VAL A 145 -9.36 -21.54 7.84
C VAL A 145 -9.09 -22.38 9.09
N LYS A 146 -9.55 -21.91 10.25
CA LYS A 146 -9.39 -22.65 11.51
C LYS A 146 -10.15 -23.98 11.52
N GLU A 147 -11.35 -24.02 10.93
CA GLU A 147 -12.12 -25.27 10.78
C GLU A 147 -11.40 -26.26 9.88
N ASP A 148 -10.89 -25.81 8.73
CA ASP A 148 -10.16 -26.65 7.77
C ASP A 148 -8.86 -27.22 8.38
N GLU A 149 -8.11 -26.44 9.15
CA GLU A 149 -6.91 -26.92 9.88
C GLU A 149 -7.24 -27.94 10.98
N SER A 150 -8.47 -27.93 11.49
CA SER A 150 -8.92 -28.85 12.54
C SER A 150 -9.44 -30.19 12.01
N GLN A 151 -9.59 -30.32 10.69
CA GLN A 151 -9.96 -31.57 10.03
C GLN A 151 -8.68 -32.32 9.61
N PRO A 152 -8.54 -33.60 9.99
CA PRO A 152 -7.33 -34.39 9.75
C PRO A 152 -7.10 -34.79 8.28
#